data_AF-A0AA97HCH8-F1
#
_entry.id   AF-A0AA97HCH8-F1
#
_cell.length_a   1.000
_cell.length_b   1.000
_cell.length_c   1.000
_cell.angle_alpha   90.00
_cell.angle_beta   90.00
_cell.angle_gamma   90.00
#
_symmetry.space_group_name_H-M   'P 1'
#
loop_
_entity.id
_entity.type
_entity.pdbx_description
1 polymer ?
#
loop_
_entity_poly.entity_id
_entity_poly.type
_entity_poly.pdbx_seq_one_letter_code
_entity_poly.pdbx_strand_id
1 'polypeptide(L)'
;MKITHRWLSILEGCILVALGLHILNSAGLLISGTAGAGMILLRLTDLSFGQLFFLLNLPFYILAWYTLGRDFTLRTFASVSLLSILSELMKYYAVLSIHPLLSATLGGLLVGFGLIILFRHNTSLGGLNILSVYLERKFNIHASKTTLIADIFVLIAAITFLDLTHLGLSLIAFVLLSSVVGRYHKPPK
;
A
#
# COMPACT_ATOMS: atom_id res chain seq x y z
N MET A 1 -3.88 10.40 -26.58
CA MET A 1 -2.78 9.92 -25.72
C MET A 1 -3.24 9.00 -24.58
N LYS A 2 -4.31 8.21 -24.75
CA LYS A 2 -5.35 8.22 -23.71
C LYS A 2 -5.49 6.99 -22.80
N ILE A 3 -5.03 5.78 -23.17
CA ILE A 3 -5.30 4.55 -22.39
C ILE A 3 -4.07 3.65 -22.22
N THR A 4 -3.29 3.37 -23.27
CA THR A 4 -2.15 2.43 -23.20
C THR A 4 -1.06 2.87 -22.23
N HIS A 5 -0.66 4.15 -22.28
CA HIS A 5 0.29 4.72 -21.32
C HIS A 5 -0.20 4.63 -19.88
N ARG A 6 -1.52 4.72 -19.64
CA ARG A 6 -2.09 4.63 -18.30
C ARG A 6 -1.87 3.25 -17.71
N TRP A 7 -2.19 2.20 -18.47
CA TRP A 7 -2.04 0.82 -17.99
C TRP A 7 -0.58 0.41 -17.82
N LEU A 8 0.30 0.90 -18.69
CA LEU A 8 1.75 0.71 -18.53
C LEU A 8 2.25 1.37 -17.23
N SER A 9 1.87 2.62 -16.96
CA SER A 9 2.21 3.27 -15.70
C SER A 9 1.63 2.57 -14.48
N ILE A 10 0.41 2.02 -14.58
CA ILE A 10 -0.19 1.22 -13.48
C ILE A 10 0.66 -0.02 -13.23
N LEU A 11 1.07 -0.72 -14.28
CA LEU A 11 1.96 -1.88 -14.18
C LEU A 11 3.30 -1.50 -13.53
N GLU A 12 3.94 -0.43 -13.98
CA GLU A 12 5.19 0.08 -13.40
C GLU A 12 5.03 0.45 -11.92
N GLY A 13 3.95 1.15 -11.57
CA GLY A 13 3.62 1.49 -10.20
C GLY A 13 3.43 0.26 -9.32
N CYS A 14 2.68 -0.74 -9.80
CA CYS A 14 2.47 -2.01 -9.11
C CYS A 14 3.78 -2.80 -8.94
N ILE A 15 4.68 -2.82 -9.93
CA ILE A 15 5.99 -3.48 -9.84
C ILE A 15 6.86 -2.81 -8.77
N LEU A 16 6.92 -1.47 -8.77
CA LEU A 16 7.70 -0.72 -7.78
C LEU A 16 7.16 -0.94 -6.36
N VAL A 17 5.84 -0.91 -6.18
CA VAL A 17 5.25 -1.22 -4.87
C VAL A 17 5.49 -2.68 -4.48
N ALA A 18 5.29 -3.65 -5.39
CA ALA A 18 5.53 -5.07 -5.10
C ALA A 18 6.97 -5.31 -4.63
N LEU A 19 7.94 -4.75 -5.36
CA LEU A 19 9.35 -4.87 -5.03
C LEU A 19 9.68 -4.20 -3.69
N GLY A 20 9.15 -3.00 -3.45
CA GLY A 20 9.34 -2.29 -2.18
C GLY A 20 8.77 -3.06 -1.00
N LEU A 21 7.55 -3.60 -1.12
CA LEU A 21 6.93 -4.44 -0.09
C LEU A 21 7.71 -5.73 0.15
N HIS A 22 8.22 -6.36 -0.91
CA HIS A 22 9.02 -7.57 -0.81
C HIS A 22 10.34 -7.32 -0.07
N ILE A 23 11.04 -6.22 -0.39
CA ILE A 23 12.26 -5.80 0.32
C ILE A 23 11.98 -5.57 1.81
N LEU A 24 10.91 -4.85 2.14
CA LEU A 24 10.52 -4.60 3.53
C LEU A 24 10.22 -5.90 4.28
N ASN A 25 9.39 -6.76 3.67
CA ASN A 25 9.00 -8.03 4.27
C ASN A 25 10.20 -8.97 4.47
N SER A 26 11.16 -8.99 3.54
CA SER A 26 12.39 -9.79 3.65
C SER A 26 13.26 -9.40 4.85
N ALA A 27 13.18 -8.15 5.30
CA ALA A 27 13.86 -7.64 6.49
C ALA A 27 12.97 -7.59 7.74
N GLY A 28 11.78 -8.23 7.69
CA GLY A 28 10.83 -8.24 8.80
C GLY A 28 10.17 -6.88 9.08
N LEU A 29 10.26 -5.93 8.15
CA LEU A 29 9.72 -4.58 8.30
C LEU A 29 8.29 -4.47 7.79
N LEU A 30 7.56 -3.49 8.31
CA LEU A 30 6.16 -3.23 7.99
C LEU A 30 6.00 -1.79 7.50
N ILE A 31 4.94 -1.54 6.72
CA ILE A 31 4.45 -0.19 6.44
C ILE A 31 3.05 -0.02 7.03
N SER A 32 2.49 1.18 6.94
CA SER A 32 1.12 1.44 7.37
C SER A 32 0.07 1.11 6.29
N GLY A 33 -1.20 1.39 6.60
CA GLY A 33 -2.33 1.20 5.70
C GLY A 33 -2.73 -0.26 5.55
N THR A 34 -3.48 -0.57 4.49
CA THR A 34 -3.94 -1.95 4.23
C THR A 34 -2.83 -2.93 3.92
N ALA A 35 -1.76 -2.47 3.28
CA ALA A 35 -0.57 -3.30 3.06
C ALA A 35 0.07 -3.67 4.40
N GLY A 36 0.18 -2.72 5.33
CA GLY A 36 0.61 -2.98 6.71
C GLY A 36 -0.23 -4.00 7.44
N ALA A 37 -1.55 -3.80 7.42
CA ALA A 37 -2.50 -4.76 7.98
C ALA A 37 -2.34 -6.17 7.36
N GLY A 38 -2.16 -6.24 6.03
CA GLY A 38 -1.89 -7.50 5.34
C GLY A 38 -0.58 -8.17 5.76
N MET A 39 0.49 -7.39 5.97
CA MET A 39 1.78 -7.91 6.45
C MET A 39 1.73 -8.39 7.91
N ILE A 40 0.87 -7.79 8.75
CA ILE A 40 0.60 -8.29 10.11
C ILE A 40 -0.17 -9.60 10.04
N LEU A 41 -1.25 -9.67 9.25
CA LEU A 41 -2.05 -10.89 9.08
C LEU A 41 -1.25 -12.04 8.48
N LEU A 42 -0.24 -11.74 7.65
CA LEU A 42 0.68 -12.74 7.11
C LEU A 42 1.42 -13.50 8.22
N ARG A 43 1.61 -12.90 9.40
CA ARG A 43 2.24 -13.55 10.56
C ARG A 43 1.27 -14.36 11.41
N LEU A 44 -0.03 -14.21 11.16
CA LEU A 44 -1.12 -14.82 11.94
C LEU A 44 -1.86 -15.92 11.17
N THR A 45 -1.62 -16.03 9.87
CA THR A 45 -2.37 -16.91 8.96
C THR A 45 -1.42 -17.60 8.00
N ASP A 46 -1.82 -18.76 7.48
CA ASP A 46 -1.05 -19.50 6.46
C ASP A 46 -1.26 -18.95 5.04
N LEU A 47 -2.06 -17.89 4.90
CA LEU A 47 -2.36 -17.27 3.61
C LEU A 47 -1.15 -16.47 3.09
N SER A 48 -1.05 -16.38 1.77
CA SER A 48 -0.04 -15.52 1.13
C SER A 48 -0.36 -14.04 1.38
N PHE A 49 0.66 -13.17 1.28
CA PHE A 49 0.44 -11.73 1.33
C PHE A 49 -0.52 -11.27 0.22
N GLY A 50 -0.40 -11.83 -0.99
CA GLY A 50 -1.27 -11.48 -2.11
C GLY A 50 -2.74 -11.81 -1.84
N GLN A 51 -3.01 -12.97 -1.27
CA GLN A 51 -4.36 -13.40 -0.85
C GLN A 51 -4.93 -12.47 0.21
N LEU A 52 -4.18 -12.22 1.29
CA LEU A 52 -4.60 -11.33 2.38
C LEU A 52 -4.86 -9.92 1.88
N PHE A 53 -3.96 -9.38 1.06
CA PHE A 53 -4.09 -8.05 0.51
C PHE A 53 -5.32 -7.92 -0.38
N PHE A 54 -5.63 -8.94 -1.20
CA PHE A 54 -6.82 -8.95 -2.03
C PHE A 54 -8.10 -9.05 -1.21
N LEU A 55 -8.15 -9.96 -0.23
CA LEU A 55 -9.31 -10.17 0.65
C LEU A 55 -9.62 -8.93 1.49
N LEU A 56 -8.60 -8.31 2.09
CA LEU A 56 -8.75 -7.05 2.83
C LEU A 56 -9.30 -5.93 1.95
N ASN A 57 -9.08 -5.98 0.64
CA ASN A 57 -9.53 -4.95 -0.29
C ASN A 57 -10.98 -5.12 -0.77
N LEU A 58 -11.58 -6.31 -0.64
CA LEU A 58 -12.97 -6.59 -1.03
C LEU A 58 -14.00 -5.58 -0.50
N PRO A 59 -14.08 -5.28 0.82
CA PRO A 59 -15.05 -4.32 1.33
C PRO A 59 -14.83 -2.90 0.76
N PHE A 60 -13.59 -2.54 0.46
CA PHE A 60 -13.26 -1.22 -0.09
C PHE A 60 -13.63 -1.09 -1.57
N TYR A 61 -13.68 -2.18 -2.35
CA TYR A 61 -14.18 -2.11 -3.73
C TYR A 61 -15.66 -1.77 -3.78
N ILE A 62 -16.44 -2.35 -2.86
CA ILE A 62 -17.87 -2.06 -2.72
C ILE A 62 -18.04 -0.58 -2.38
N LEU A 63 -17.31 -0.07 -1.38
CA LEU A 63 -17.32 1.35 -1.04
C LEU A 63 -16.90 2.24 -2.21
N ALA A 64 -15.81 1.93 -2.91
CA ALA A 64 -15.35 2.72 -4.05
C ALA A 64 -16.38 2.78 -5.19
N TRP A 65 -17.07 1.67 -5.46
CA TRP A 65 -18.07 1.60 -6.53
C TRP A 65 -19.19 2.63 -6.34
N TYR A 66 -19.65 2.80 -5.10
CA TYR A 66 -20.70 3.76 -4.77
C TYR A 66 -20.20 5.20 -4.60
N THR A 67 -18.91 5.40 -4.33
CA THR A 67 -18.40 6.69 -3.85
C THR A 67 -17.51 7.41 -4.85
N LEU A 68 -16.64 6.66 -5.53
CA LEU A 68 -15.60 7.15 -6.45
C LEU A 68 -15.91 6.79 -7.91
N GLY A 69 -16.89 5.91 -8.13
CA GLY A 69 -17.40 5.56 -9.45
C GLY A 69 -16.72 4.33 -10.06
N ARG A 70 -17.42 3.73 -11.04
CA ARG A 70 -17.07 2.43 -11.64
C ARG A 70 -15.67 2.39 -12.24
N ASP A 71 -15.28 3.46 -12.94
CA ASP A 71 -13.99 3.57 -13.64
C ASP A 71 -12.79 3.57 -12.67
N PHE A 72 -12.91 4.26 -11.53
CA PHE A 72 -11.90 4.22 -10.46
C PHE A 72 -11.83 2.84 -9.80
N THR A 73 -12.99 2.24 -9.52
CA THR A 73 -13.07 0.92 -8.87
C THR A 73 -12.46 -0.17 -9.74
N LEU A 74 -12.75 -0.21 -11.04
CA LEU A 74 -12.20 -1.20 -11.95
C LEU A 74 -10.68 -1.08 -12.07
N ARG A 75 -10.15 0.16 -12.15
CA ARG A 75 -8.69 0.38 -12.13
C ARG A 75 -8.05 -0.05 -10.82
N THR A 76 -8.67 0.29 -9.69
CA THR A 76 -8.16 -0.06 -8.37
C THR A 76 -8.19 -1.57 -8.15
N PHE A 77 -9.27 -2.23 -8.54
CA PHE A 77 -9.38 -3.68 -8.55
C PHE A 77 -8.27 -4.32 -9.37
N ALA A 78 -8.06 -3.87 -10.61
CA ALA A 78 -6.98 -4.36 -11.45
C ALA A 78 -5.59 -4.13 -10.83
N SER A 79 -5.36 -2.96 -10.22
CA SER A 79 -4.08 -2.60 -9.59
C SER A 79 -3.80 -3.46 -8.36
N VAL A 80 -4.81 -3.71 -7.52
CA VAL A 80 -4.68 -4.57 -6.35
C VAL A 80 -4.49 -6.03 -6.75
N SER A 81 -5.28 -6.56 -7.70
CA SER A 81 -5.09 -7.91 -8.23
C SER A 81 -3.69 -8.11 -8.79
N LEU A 82 -3.21 -7.14 -9.58
CA LEU A 82 -1.87 -7.16 -10.14
C LEU A 82 -0.79 -7.12 -9.06
N LEU A 83 -0.94 -6.25 -8.05
CA LEU A 83 -0.01 -6.19 -6.93
C LEU A 83 0.01 -7.50 -6.11
N SER A 84 -1.15 -8.11 -5.89
CA SER A 84 -1.27 -9.40 -5.19
C SER A 84 -0.50 -10.49 -5.94
N ILE A 85 -0.71 -10.61 -7.25
CA ILE A 85 -0.01 -11.59 -8.10
C ILE A 85 1.50 -11.31 -8.10
N LEU A 86 1.91 -10.05 -8.33
CA LEU A 86 3.33 -9.68 -8.35
C LEU A 86 4.02 -9.96 -7.02
N SER A 87 3.35 -9.71 -5.90
CA SER A 87 3.91 -9.97 -4.56
C SER A 87 4.10 -11.46 -4.30
N GLU A 88 3.19 -12.32 -4.79
CA GLU A 88 3.38 -13.78 -4.75
C GLU A 88 4.56 -14.21 -5.62
N LEU A 89 4.64 -13.71 -6.86
CA LEU A 89 5.75 -14.02 -7.76
C LEU A 89 7.10 -13.61 -7.14
N MET A 90 7.20 -12.42 -6.54
CA MET A 90 8.42 -11.97 -5.88
C MET A 90 8.85 -12.91 -4.74
N LYS A 91 7.89 -13.41 -3.95
CA LYS A 91 8.18 -14.40 -2.89
C LYS A 91 8.81 -15.68 -3.44
N TYR A 92 8.36 -16.16 -4.60
CA TYR A 92 8.88 -17.40 -5.19
C TYR A 92 10.21 -17.22 -5.92
N TYR A 93 10.41 -16.10 -6.61
CA TYR A 93 11.54 -15.94 -7.55
C TYR A 93 12.66 -15.02 -7.05
N ALA A 94 12.45 -14.23 -6.00
CA ALA A 94 13.44 -13.27 -5.51
C ALA A 94 13.77 -13.52 -4.04
N VAL A 95 14.84 -14.27 -3.77
CA VAL A 95 15.39 -14.35 -2.41
C VAL A 95 16.31 -13.16 -2.19
N LEU A 96 15.92 -12.27 -1.29
CA LEU A 96 16.67 -11.06 -0.94
C LEU A 96 17.12 -11.16 0.51
N SER A 97 18.40 -10.89 0.75
CA SER A 97 18.95 -10.68 2.08
C SER A 97 19.69 -9.35 2.07
N ILE A 98 19.00 -8.31 2.53
CA ILE A 98 19.49 -6.93 2.52
C ILE A 98 19.51 -6.44 3.97
N HIS A 99 20.53 -5.63 4.32
CA HIS A 99 20.63 -5.05 5.65
C HIS A 99 19.36 -4.26 6.01
N PRO A 100 18.77 -4.44 7.22
CA PRO A 100 17.45 -3.88 7.56
C PRO A 100 17.31 -2.37 7.34
N LEU A 101 18.35 -1.58 7.62
CA LEU A 101 18.34 -0.14 7.35
C LEU A 101 18.24 0.19 5.85
N LEU A 102 18.93 -0.57 5.01
CA LEU A 102 18.86 -0.39 3.56
C LEU A 102 17.49 -0.86 3.04
N SER A 103 16.94 -1.93 3.61
CA SER A 103 15.59 -2.40 3.28
C SER A 103 14.52 -1.36 3.65
N ALA A 104 14.64 -0.72 4.82
CA ALA A 104 13.73 0.35 5.24
C ALA A 104 13.76 1.53 4.26
N THR A 105 14.96 1.94 3.85
CA THR A 105 15.15 3.10 2.98
C THR A 105 14.70 2.83 1.54
N LEU A 106 15.21 1.77 0.91
CA LEU A 106 14.84 1.39 -0.45
C LEU A 106 13.37 1.01 -0.55
N GLY A 107 12.89 0.18 0.39
CA GLY A 107 11.51 -0.26 0.43
C GLY A 107 10.52 0.90 0.55
N GLY A 108 10.75 1.81 1.52
CA GLY A 108 9.91 2.98 1.71
C GLY A 108 9.87 3.91 0.49
N LEU A 109 11.03 4.17 -0.13
CA LEU A 109 11.12 5.00 -1.34
C LEU A 109 10.41 4.36 -2.53
N LEU A 110 10.66 3.07 -2.79
CA LEU A 110 10.04 2.33 -3.91
C LEU A 110 8.52 2.29 -3.79
N VAL A 111 8.00 1.99 -2.59
CA VAL A 111 6.55 2.03 -2.35
C VAL A 111 6.01 3.45 -2.54
N GLY A 112 6.69 4.47 -2.02
CA GLY A 112 6.27 5.86 -2.18
C GLY A 112 6.20 6.28 -3.66
N PHE A 113 7.22 5.98 -4.46
CA PHE A 113 7.24 6.31 -5.88
C PHE A 113 6.17 5.54 -6.66
N GLY A 114 6.02 4.24 -6.39
CA GLY A 114 4.97 3.43 -7.02
C GLY A 114 3.58 3.97 -6.71
N LEU A 115 3.31 4.36 -5.46
CA LEU A 115 2.04 4.98 -5.05
C LEU A 115 1.77 6.30 -5.79
N ILE A 116 2.78 7.16 -5.99
CA ILE A 116 2.59 8.40 -6.77
C ILE A 116 2.18 8.11 -8.20
N ILE A 117 2.82 7.14 -8.85
CA ILE A 117 2.49 6.75 -10.23
C ILE A 117 1.03 6.29 -10.29
N LEU A 118 0.61 5.44 -9.36
CA LEU A 118 -0.76 4.96 -9.26
C LEU A 118 -1.76 6.09 -9.03
N PHE A 119 -1.51 6.97 -8.06
CA PHE A 119 -2.40 8.10 -7.76
C PHE A 119 -2.52 9.07 -8.93
N ARG A 120 -1.45 9.33 -9.69
CA ARG A 120 -1.49 10.18 -10.90
C ARG A 120 -2.39 9.63 -12.00
N HIS A 121 -2.62 8.32 -12.01
CA HIS A 121 -3.48 7.65 -12.98
C HIS A 121 -4.89 7.37 -12.44
N ASN A 122 -5.31 8.06 -11.37
CA ASN A 122 -6.61 7.90 -10.73
C ASN A 122 -6.91 6.42 -10.41
N THR A 123 -5.92 5.75 -9.85
CA THR A 123 -6.04 4.43 -9.25
C THR A 123 -5.45 4.44 -7.85
N SER A 124 -5.84 3.48 -7.02
CA SER A 124 -5.30 3.27 -5.68
C SER A 124 -4.92 1.81 -5.52
N LEU A 125 -4.21 1.48 -4.45
CA LEU A 125 -4.04 0.10 -4.00
C LEU A 125 -5.11 -0.30 -2.97
N GLY A 126 -6.30 0.28 -3.17
CA GLY A 126 -7.47 0.13 -2.33
C GLY A 126 -7.26 0.54 -0.87
N GLY A 127 -8.12 0.03 0.00
CA GLY A 127 -7.89 0.06 1.44
C GLY A 127 -8.42 1.26 2.21
N LEU A 128 -7.69 1.60 3.27
CA LEU A 128 -8.00 2.67 4.22
C LEU A 128 -8.06 4.05 3.54
N ASN A 129 -7.43 4.21 2.37
CA ASN A 129 -7.54 5.41 1.55
C ASN A 129 -8.94 5.57 0.91
N ILE A 130 -9.57 4.47 0.47
CA ILE A 130 -10.96 4.54 -0.03
C ILE A 130 -11.91 4.86 1.14
N LEU A 131 -11.66 4.25 2.30
CA LEU A 131 -12.44 4.51 3.50
C LEU A 131 -12.35 5.97 3.94
N SER A 132 -11.16 6.56 3.93
CA SER A 132 -10.98 7.96 4.32
C SER A 132 -11.73 8.91 3.38
N VAL A 133 -11.65 8.69 2.06
CA VAL A 133 -12.42 9.49 1.09
C VAL A 133 -13.93 9.26 1.21
N TYR A 134 -14.37 8.05 1.53
CA TYR A 134 -15.79 7.78 1.80
C TYR A 134 -16.29 8.55 3.02
N LEU A 135 -15.56 8.50 4.13
CA LEU A 135 -15.93 9.20 5.36
C LEU A 135 -15.90 10.72 5.18
N GLU A 136 -14.97 11.23 4.38
CA GLU A 136 -14.92 12.64 4.00
C GLU A 136 -16.17 13.05 3.23
N ARG A 137 -16.53 12.31 2.17
CA ARG A 137 -17.71 12.64 1.35
C ARG A 137 -19.04 12.47 2.08
N LYS A 138 -19.16 11.45 2.94
CA LYS A 138 -20.43 11.11 3.60
C LYS A 138 -20.63 11.81 4.94
N PHE A 139 -19.56 12.02 5.70
CA PHE A 139 -19.62 12.52 7.08
C PHE A 139 -18.81 13.81 7.31
N ASN A 140 -18.20 14.40 6.27
CA ASN A 140 -17.32 15.58 6.37
C ASN A 140 -16.14 15.38 7.34
N ILE A 141 -15.71 14.13 7.54
CA ILE A 141 -14.52 13.80 8.33
C ILE A 141 -13.31 13.94 7.41
N HIS A 142 -12.39 14.84 7.72
CA HIS A 142 -11.16 15.04 6.95
C HIS A 142 -10.43 13.71 6.71
N ALA A 143 -10.18 13.38 5.44
CA ALA A 143 -9.58 12.11 5.05
C ALA A 143 -8.25 11.84 5.79
N SER A 144 -7.42 12.87 5.99
CA SER A 144 -6.16 12.79 6.72
C SER A 144 -6.33 12.30 8.16
N LYS A 145 -7.44 12.66 8.84
CA LYS A 145 -7.70 12.18 10.22
C LYS A 145 -8.02 10.69 10.23
N THR A 146 -8.85 10.23 9.30
CA THR A 146 -9.18 8.80 9.18
C THR A 146 -7.94 7.97 8.87
N THR A 147 -7.11 8.42 7.93
CA THR A 147 -5.87 7.72 7.58
C THR A 147 -4.91 7.69 8.77
N LEU A 148 -4.73 8.81 9.48
CA LEU A 148 -3.88 8.87 10.67
C LEU A 148 -4.34 7.91 11.78
N ILE A 149 -5.64 7.87 12.05
CA ILE A 149 -6.20 6.95 13.05
C ILE A 149 -5.94 5.50 12.64
N ALA A 150 -6.21 5.16 11.39
CA ALA A 150 -6.00 3.81 10.89
C ALA A 150 -4.51 3.41 10.93
N ASP A 151 -3.61 4.35 10.62
CA ASP A 151 -2.17 4.15 10.70
C ASP A 151 -1.70 3.90 12.14
N ILE A 152 -2.24 4.65 13.11
CA ILE A 152 -1.98 4.43 14.54
C ILE A 152 -2.44 3.02 14.96
N PHE A 153 -3.61 2.56 14.52
CA PHE A 153 -4.07 1.20 14.83
C PHE A 153 -3.15 0.13 14.26
N VAL A 154 -2.68 0.28 13.02
CA VAL A 154 -1.71 -0.63 12.41
C VAL A 154 -0.39 -0.60 13.17
N LEU A 155 0.09 0.57 13.60
CA LEU A 155 1.32 0.71 14.37
C LEU A 155 1.21 0.06 15.76
N ILE A 156 0.09 0.25 16.46
CA ILE A 156 -0.17 -0.40 17.75
C ILE A 156 -0.17 -1.92 17.59
N ALA A 157 -0.83 -2.43 16.57
CA ALA A 157 -0.80 -3.85 16.25
C ALA A 157 0.62 -4.33 15.90
N ALA A 158 1.43 -3.51 15.22
CA ALA A 158 2.81 -3.86 14.89
C ALA A 158 3.72 -3.99 16.12
N ILE A 159 3.46 -3.26 17.22
CA ILE A 159 4.24 -3.37 18.48
C ILE A 159 4.20 -4.79 19.04
N THR A 160 3.10 -5.54 18.87
CA THR A 160 3.00 -6.91 19.38
C THR A 160 3.79 -7.92 18.58
N PHE A 161 4.26 -7.57 17.37
CA PHE A 161 4.96 -8.48 16.46
C PHE A 161 6.38 -8.03 16.08
N LEU A 162 6.81 -6.83 16.47
CA LEU A 162 8.12 -6.27 16.11
C LEU A 162 8.89 -5.88 17.36
N ASP A 163 10.18 -6.23 17.37
CA ASP A 163 11.14 -5.66 18.31
C ASP A 163 11.32 -4.15 18.06
N LEU A 164 11.77 -3.44 19.10
CA LEU A 164 11.94 -1.99 19.07
C LEU A 164 12.80 -1.51 17.88
N THR A 165 13.83 -2.28 17.52
CA THR A 165 14.70 -1.99 16.37
C THR A 165 13.94 -2.07 15.05
N HIS A 166 13.18 -3.15 14.82
CA HIS A 166 12.41 -3.32 13.58
C HIS A 166 11.25 -2.33 13.49
N LEU A 167 10.68 -1.95 14.64
CA LEU A 167 9.65 -0.91 14.72
C LEU A 167 10.21 0.46 14.33
N GLY A 168 11.40 0.83 14.84
CA GLY A 168 12.08 2.06 14.45
C GLY A 168 12.43 2.10 12.95
N LEU A 169 12.89 0.98 12.39
CA LEU A 169 13.18 0.85 10.96
C LEU A 169 11.90 0.91 10.10
N SER A 170 10.81 0.31 10.56
CA SER A 170 9.50 0.40 9.91
C SER A 170 8.97 1.84 9.90
N LEU A 171 9.22 2.59 10.99
CA LEU A 171 8.90 4.03 11.04
C LEU A 171 9.73 4.83 10.03
N ILE A 172 11.02 4.51 9.85
CA ILE A 172 11.86 5.13 8.81
C ILE A 172 11.27 4.87 7.42
N ALA A 173 10.90 3.62 7.11
CA ALA A 173 10.28 3.26 5.84
C ALA A 173 8.97 4.04 5.61
N PHE A 174 8.13 4.14 6.65
CA PHE A 174 6.89 4.89 6.63
C PHE A 174 7.11 6.39 6.38
N VAL A 175 8.09 7.00 7.06
CA VAL A 175 8.42 8.42 6.88
C VAL A 175 8.93 8.69 5.47
N LEU A 176 9.76 7.81 4.90
CA LEU A 176 10.27 7.97 3.54
C LEU A 176 9.16 7.82 2.50
N LEU A 177 8.31 6.80 2.64
CA LEU A 177 7.10 6.64 1.84
C LEU A 177 6.23 7.90 1.89
N SER A 178 5.93 8.37 3.12
CA SER A 178 5.05 9.52 3.35
C SER A 178 5.65 10.83 2.82
N SER A 179 6.97 11.01 2.96
CA SER A 179 7.69 12.16 2.40
C SER A 179 7.62 12.18 0.87
N VAL A 180 7.80 11.02 0.23
CA VAL A 180 7.70 10.88 -1.23
C VAL A 180 6.27 11.21 -1.67
N VAL A 181 5.26 10.56 -1.10
CA VAL A 181 3.85 10.81 -1.44
C VAL A 181 3.49 12.27 -1.18
N GLY A 182 3.80 12.82 0.00
CA GLY A 182 3.47 14.19 0.37
C GLY A 182 4.10 15.26 -0.50
N ARG A 183 5.33 15.05 -0.99
CA ARG A 183 6.02 16.02 -1.87
C ARG A 183 5.52 15.99 -3.32
N TYR A 184 5.17 14.82 -3.82
CA TYR A 184 4.93 14.62 -5.26
C TYR A 184 3.48 14.34 -5.62
N HIS A 185 2.61 14.09 -4.63
CA HIS A 185 1.17 14.04 -4.84
C HIS A 185 0.66 15.46 -5.09
N LYS A 186 0.09 15.67 -6.28
CA LYS A 186 -0.66 16.87 -6.62
C LYS A 186 -2.14 16.50 -6.66
N PRO A 187 -3.03 17.25 -5.99
CA PRO A 187 -4.46 17.01 -6.11
C PRO A 187 -4.86 17.09 -7.60
N PRO A 188 -5.75 16.21 -8.07
CA PRO A 188 -6.23 16.26 -9.45
C PRO A 188 -6.87 17.64 -9.71
N LYS A 189 -6.43 18.30 -10.80
CA LYS A 189 -7.04 19.53 -11.32
C LYS A 189 -8.37 19.24 -12.01
#